data_AF-A0A517M6X3-F1
#
_entry.id   AF-A0A517M6X3-F1
#
_cell.length_a   1.000
_cell.length_b   1.000
_cell.length_c   1.000
_cell.angle_alpha   90.00
_cell.angle_beta   90.00
_cell.angle_gamma   90.00
#
_symmetry.space_group_name_H-M   'P 1'
#
loop_
_entity.id
_entity.type
_entity.pdbx_description
1 polymer ?
#
loop_
_entity_poly.entity_id
_entity_poly.type
_entity_poly.pdbx_seq_one_letter_code
_entity_poly.pdbx_strand_id
1 'polypeptide(L)'
;MQDLTTALATMTLVSLAISLASYRATRNTPAAHWLFGGLLLSALLFERLLADRLFWAQLLPDSSATIVWSNATPLLLAAAFGVAMRICDLPQTGHRVAAGLTAILAVAAMVAPVVRPYARPVETAQTEPLWSDGVCLQTQDSTCGPAAAATLLRFHHLWATEATMNPLCLTGRDGTSSLGVYRGVYNVANTTGYQPRAICGSYDEFVQSGQFPAIVMVRYPEQRRDWKSKLLGTIGRRSGEGHVIVVFGPNAEGQLDVGDPAVGRSSWDVETLKELWDGEAIYLQGGQRYAANAVNPSAT
;
A
#
# COMPACT_ATOMS: atom_id res chain seq x y z
N MET A 1 -6.89 -5.65 -13.90
CA MET A 1 -5.67 -5.44 -14.74
C MET A 1 -5.79 -4.18 -15.58
N GLN A 2 -6.91 -3.97 -16.29
CA GLN A 2 -7.14 -2.77 -17.11
C GLN A 2 -6.91 -1.46 -16.32
N ASP A 3 -7.45 -1.33 -15.10
CA ASP A 3 -7.27 -0.13 -14.27
C ASP A 3 -5.81 0.25 -14.02
N LEU A 4 -4.96 -0.76 -13.74
CA LEU A 4 -3.55 -0.57 -13.45
C LEU A 4 -2.79 -0.10 -14.70
N THR A 5 -3.10 -0.69 -15.85
CA THR A 5 -2.52 -0.30 -17.13
C THR A 5 -2.92 1.13 -17.49
N THR A 6 -4.19 1.50 -17.32
CA THR A 6 -4.69 2.86 -17.53
C THR A 6 -3.99 3.86 -16.60
N ALA A 7 -3.82 3.51 -15.32
CA ALA A 7 -3.13 4.36 -14.35
C ALA A 7 -1.65 4.56 -14.73
N LEU A 8 -0.94 3.49 -15.09
CA LEU A 8 0.47 3.57 -15.53
C LEU A 8 0.62 4.42 -16.80
N ALA A 9 -0.25 4.22 -17.80
CA ALA A 9 -0.22 5.00 -19.04
C ALA A 9 -0.46 6.49 -18.76
N THR A 10 -1.44 6.80 -17.91
CA THR A 10 -1.75 8.18 -17.53
C THR A 10 -0.60 8.82 -16.75
N MET A 11 -0.06 8.14 -15.74
CA MET A 11 1.10 8.61 -14.98
C MET A 11 2.33 8.83 -15.86
N THR A 12 2.52 8.00 -16.89
CA THR A 12 3.58 8.18 -17.89
C THR A 12 3.38 9.47 -18.67
N LEU A 13 2.18 9.72 -19.20
CA LEU A 13 1.87 10.92 -19.97
C LEU A 13 2.00 12.19 -19.12
N VAL A 14 1.50 12.15 -17.88
CA VAL A 14 1.63 13.26 -16.92
C VAL A 14 3.11 13.52 -16.58
N SER A 15 3.89 12.48 -16.33
CA SER A 15 5.34 12.60 -16.08
C SER A 15 6.07 13.25 -17.26
N LEU A 16 5.76 12.84 -18.50
CA LEU A 16 6.35 13.43 -19.70
C LEU A 16 5.98 14.92 -19.85
N ALA A 17 4.71 15.26 -19.60
CA ALA A 17 4.24 16.65 -19.63
C ALA A 17 4.95 17.51 -18.57
N ILE A 18 5.05 17.02 -17.33
CA ILE A 18 5.76 17.69 -16.23
C ILE A 18 7.23 17.89 -16.56
N SER A 19 7.90 16.85 -17.05
CA SER A 19 9.30 16.91 -17.51
C SER A 19 9.51 18.02 -18.54
N LEU A 20 8.67 18.06 -19.59
CA LEU A 20 8.76 19.08 -20.64
C LEU A 20 8.47 20.48 -20.10
N ALA A 21 7.49 20.61 -19.21
CA ALA A 21 7.16 21.88 -18.56
C ALA A 21 8.33 22.38 -17.71
N SER A 22 8.90 21.53 -16.85
CA SER A 22 10.07 21.85 -16.01
C SER A 22 11.30 22.21 -16.85
N TYR A 23 11.53 21.50 -17.97
CA TYR A 23 12.61 21.82 -18.92
C TYR A 23 12.45 23.20 -19.57
N ARG A 24 11.22 23.58 -19.90
CA ARG A 24 10.93 24.90 -20.49
C ARG A 24 10.99 26.01 -19.46
N ALA A 25 10.43 25.78 -18.27
CA ALA A 25 10.34 26.76 -17.19
C ALA A 25 11.71 27.13 -16.60
N THR A 26 12.67 26.20 -16.62
CA THR A 26 14.02 26.44 -16.08
C THR A 26 15.01 27.01 -17.10
N ARG A 27 14.54 27.38 -18.31
CA ARG A 27 15.37 28.02 -19.33
C ARG A 27 15.83 29.38 -18.81
N ASN A 28 17.13 29.49 -18.51
CA ASN A 28 17.81 30.67 -17.97
C ASN A 28 17.53 30.98 -16.48
N THR A 29 17.13 29.98 -15.68
CA THR A 29 16.94 30.18 -14.25
C THR A 29 18.24 29.90 -13.48
N PRO A 30 18.88 30.90 -12.84
CA PRO A 30 20.12 30.69 -12.09
C PRO A 30 19.92 29.79 -10.86
N ALA A 31 18.68 29.66 -10.37
CA ALA A 31 18.32 28.79 -9.24
C ALA A 31 17.97 27.34 -9.63
N ALA A 32 18.26 26.90 -10.87
CA ALA A 32 17.89 25.56 -11.34
C ALA A 32 18.50 24.43 -10.48
N HIS A 33 19.72 24.60 -9.97
CA HIS A 33 20.36 23.60 -9.10
C HIS A 33 19.66 23.45 -7.74
N TRP A 34 19.19 24.55 -7.14
CA TRP A 34 18.39 24.51 -5.90
C TRP A 34 17.04 23.82 -6.13
N LEU A 35 16.37 24.14 -7.23
CA LEU A 35 15.11 23.49 -7.61
C LEU A 35 15.30 21.99 -7.82
N PHE A 36 16.37 21.58 -8.50
CA PHE A 36 16.70 20.17 -8.70
C PHE A 36 16.91 19.44 -7.36
N GLY A 37 17.74 19.99 -6.47
CA GLY A 37 17.97 19.43 -5.14
C GLY A 37 16.68 19.35 -4.31
N GLY A 38 15.84 20.40 -4.37
CA GLY A 38 14.54 20.44 -3.73
C GLY A 38 13.61 19.33 -4.23
N LEU A 39 13.51 19.11 -5.55
CA LEU A 39 12.68 18.05 -6.13
C LEU A 39 13.14 16.65 -5.72
N LEU A 40 14.46 16.40 -5.70
CA LEU A 40 15.01 15.12 -5.22
C LEU A 40 14.70 14.90 -3.74
N LEU A 41 14.86 15.94 -2.91
CA LEU A 41 14.53 15.87 -1.49
C LEU A 41 13.02 15.63 -1.29
N SER A 42 12.16 16.32 -2.04
CA SER A 42 10.71 16.11 -2.01
C SER A 42 10.34 14.69 -2.42
N ALA A 43 10.95 14.14 -3.47
CA ALA A 43 10.72 12.76 -3.90
C ALA A 43 11.10 11.77 -2.79
N LEU A 44 12.26 11.97 -2.15
CA LEU A 44 12.71 11.15 -1.03
C LEU A 44 11.78 11.28 0.19
N LEU A 45 11.39 12.49 0.56
CA LEU A 45 10.47 12.74 1.68
C LEU A 45 9.09 12.12 1.41
N PHE A 46 8.59 12.23 0.19
CA PHE A 46 7.35 11.60 -0.23
C PHE A 46 7.41 10.08 -0.03
N GLU A 47 8.46 9.44 -0.54
CA GLU A 47 8.67 8.00 -0.41
C GLU A 47 8.72 7.55 1.05
N ARG A 48 9.29 8.37 1.94
CA ARG A 48 9.43 8.04 3.37
C ARG A 48 8.15 8.21 4.16
N LEU A 49 7.39 9.25 3.87
CA LEU A 49 6.29 9.68 4.72
C LEU A 49 4.94 9.22 4.19
N LEU A 50 4.75 9.28 2.87
CA LEU A 50 3.46 9.19 2.22
C LEU A 50 3.31 7.99 1.27
N ALA A 51 4.39 7.47 0.69
CA ALA A 51 4.28 6.30 -0.17
C ALA A 51 3.73 5.08 0.58
N ASP A 52 2.97 4.25 -0.14
CA ASP A 52 2.32 3.02 0.35
C ASP A 52 1.37 3.17 1.56
N ARG A 53 1.06 4.40 1.99
CA ARG A 53 0.11 4.69 3.07
C ARG A 53 -1.30 4.30 2.67
N LEU A 54 -2.02 3.67 3.60
CA LEU A 54 -3.44 3.38 3.41
C LEU A 54 -4.29 4.66 3.36
N PHE A 55 -3.77 5.79 3.84
CA PHE A 55 -4.38 7.11 3.72
C PHE A 55 -4.87 7.41 2.30
N TRP A 56 -4.11 7.04 1.28
CA TRP A 56 -4.50 7.28 -0.11
C TRP A 56 -5.77 6.55 -0.53
N ALA A 57 -6.06 5.40 0.07
CA ALA A 57 -7.30 4.68 -0.14
C ALA A 57 -8.51 5.38 0.48
N GLN A 58 -8.32 6.31 1.43
CA GLN A 58 -9.40 7.19 1.90
C GLN A 58 -9.72 8.29 0.88
N LEU A 59 -8.69 8.84 0.20
CA LEU A 59 -8.89 9.87 -0.83
C LEU A 59 -9.37 9.30 -2.17
N LEU A 60 -8.94 8.08 -2.51
CA LEU A 60 -9.23 7.39 -3.76
C LEU A 60 -9.85 6.02 -3.48
N PRO A 61 -11.04 5.96 -2.84
CA PRO A 61 -11.60 4.70 -2.36
C PRO A 61 -12.22 3.82 -3.46
N ASP A 62 -12.47 4.39 -4.64
CA ASP A 62 -13.18 3.70 -5.71
C ASP A 62 -12.25 3.17 -6.81
N SER A 63 -10.97 2.94 -6.49
CA SER A 63 -9.98 2.49 -7.48
C SER A 63 -9.07 1.38 -6.96
N SER A 64 -9.00 0.28 -7.71
CA SER A 64 -7.98 -0.77 -7.51
C SER A 64 -6.56 -0.28 -7.82
N ALA A 65 -6.43 0.84 -8.56
CA ALA A 65 -5.18 1.41 -9.01
C ALA A 65 -4.66 2.54 -8.10
N THR A 66 -5.22 2.71 -6.90
CA THR A 66 -4.78 3.71 -5.93
C THR A 66 -3.27 3.65 -5.66
N ILE A 67 -2.68 2.46 -5.64
CA ILE A 67 -1.22 2.27 -5.50
C ILE A 67 -0.38 3.01 -6.56
N VAL A 68 -0.91 3.18 -7.77
CA VAL A 68 -0.24 3.93 -8.85
C VAL A 68 -0.61 5.41 -8.79
N TRP A 69 -1.89 5.73 -8.59
CA TRP A 69 -2.37 7.11 -8.55
C TRP A 69 -1.80 7.92 -7.39
N SER A 70 -1.54 7.27 -6.26
CA SER A 70 -0.95 7.92 -5.10
C SER A 70 0.56 8.11 -5.21
N ASN A 71 1.23 7.55 -6.22
CA ASN A 71 2.68 7.59 -6.27
C ASN A 71 3.18 8.89 -6.95
N ALA A 72 3.46 9.91 -6.15
CA ALA A 72 3.98 11.19 -6.64
C ALA A 72 5.49 11.16 -6.99
N THR A 73 6.23 10.16 -6.48
CA THR A 73 7.68 10.00 -6.73
C THR A 73 8.07 10.08 -8.21
N PRO A 74 7.45 9.34 -9.15
CA PRO A 74 7.78 9.45 -10.58
C PRO A 74 7.51 10.84 -11.16
N LEU A 75 6.50 11.57 -10.69
CA LEU A 75 6.20 12.92 -11.16
C LEU A 75 7.29 13.92 -10.71
N LEU A 76 7.71 13.82 -9.45
CA LEU A 76 8.78 14.65 -8.88
C LEU A 76 10.13 14.37 -9.56
N LEU A 77 10.43 13.09 -9.82
CA LEU A 77 11.64 12.69 -10.53
C LEU A 77 11.61 13.09 -12.02
N ALA A 78 10.44 13.06 -12.67
CA ALA A 78 10.29 13.55 -14.03
C ALA A 78 10.48 15.08 -14.12
N ALA A 79 9.98 15.84 -13.14
CA ALA A 79 10.29 17.25 -13.00
C ALA A 79 11.80 17.47 -12.83
N ALA A 80 12.43 16.71 -11.92
CA ALA A 80 13.87 16.79 -11.67
C ALA A 80 14.69 16.48 -12.93
N PHE A 81 14.28 15.50 -13.73
CA PHE A 81 14.86 15.21 -15.04
C PHE A 81 14.79 16.42 -15.98
N GLY A 82 13.63 17.06 -16.09
CA GLY A 82 13.45 18.27 -16.92
C GLY A 82 14.37 19.42 -16.49
N VAL A 83 14.52 19.63 -15.18
CA VAL A 83 15.44 20.63 -14.61
C VAL A 83 16.90 20.27 -14.85
N ALA A 84 17.28 19.00 -14.64
CA ALA A 84 18.67 18.52 -14.79
C ALA A 84 19.23 18.80 -16.19
N MET A 85 18.40 18.67 -17.22
CA MET A 85 18.75 18.96 -18.62
C MET A 85 19.09 20.44 -18.91
N ARG A 86 18.89 21.35 -17.94
CA ARG A 86 19.10 22.80 -18.09
C ARG A 86 20.05 23.42 -17.04
N ILE A 87 20.64 22.64 -16.15
CA ILE A 87 21.60 23.16 -15.16
C ILE A 87 22.85 23.66 -15.89
N CYS A 88 23.05 24.98 -15.92
CA CYS A 88 24.16 25.63 -16.62
C CYS A 88 25.50 25.46 -15.89
N ASP A 89 25.48 25.25 -14.58
CA ASP A 89 26.68 25.22 -13.72
C ASP A 89 27.43 23.87 -13.75
N LEU A 90 26.86 22.86 -14.44
CA LEU A 90 27.46 21.53 -14.54
C LEU A 90 28.13 21.32 -15.91
N PRO A 91 29.28 20.61 -15.96
CA PRO A 91 29.85 20.15 -17.21
C PRO A 91 28.83 19.36 -18.04
N GLN A 92 28.97 19.37 -19.37
CA GLN A 92 28.00 18.73 -20.27
C GLN A 92 27.75 17.25 -19.94
N THR A 93 28.79 16.53 -19.51
CA THR A 93 28.65 15.14 -19.06
C THR A 93 27.85 15.01 -17.77
N GLY A 94 28.04 15.94 -16.82
CA GLY A 94 27.37 15.94 -15.53
C GLY A 94 25.86 16.08 -15.66
N HIS A 95 25.37 16.99 -16.51
CA HIS A 95 23.92 17.13 -16.71
C HIS A 95 23.29 15.89 -17.35
N ARG A 96 24.01 15.23 -18.27
CA ARG A 96 23.49 14.02 -18.96
C ARG A 96 23.38 12.85 -18.00
N VAL A 97 24.37 12.69 -17.12
CA VAL A 97 24.35 11.64 -16.09
C VAL A 97 23.22 11.90 -15.10
N ALA A 98 23.08 13.12 -14.58
CA ALA A 98 22.01 13.48 -13.64
C ALA A 98 20.61 13.26 -14.24
N ALA A 99 20.41 13.70 -15.49
CA ALA A 99 19.18 13.45 -16.22
C ALA A 99 18.95 11.93 -16.45
N GLY A 100 19.97 11.20 -16.92
CA GLY A 100 19.87 9.75 -17.13
C GLY A 100 19.46 9.01 -15.85
N LEU A 101 20.10 9.31 -14.72
CA LEU A 101 19.79 8.69 -13.42
C LEU A 101 18.38 9.03 -12.94
N THR A 102 17.95 10.29 -13.04
CA THR A 102 16.59 10.69 -12.63
C THR A 102 15.51 10.08 -13.52
N ALA A 103 15.75 9.95 -14.82
CA ALA A 103 14.85 9.24 -15.73
C ALA A 103 14.73 7.75 -15.36
N ILE A 104 15.85 7.07 -15.10
CA ILE A 104 15.85 5.66 -14.66
C ILE A 104 15.09 5.52 -13.35
N LEU A 105 15.36 6.38 -12.36
CA LEU A 105 14.67 6.35 -11.08
C LEU A 105 13.16 6.64 -11.22
N ALA A 106 12.75 7.56 -12.10
CA ALA A 106 11.34 7.86 -12.35
C ALA A 106 10.61 6.64 -12.93
N VAL A 107 11.20 5.99 -13.94
CA VAL A 107 10.64 4.76 -14.53
C VAL A 107 10.59 3.65 -13.49
N ALA A 108 11.68 3.45 -12.74
CA ALA A 108 11.75 2.45 -11.68
C ALA A 108 10.68 2.67 -10.61
N ALA A 109 10.52 3.89 -10.09
CA ALA A 109 9.51 4.24 -9.09
C ALA A 109 8.08 4.02 -9.62
N MET A 110 7.83 4.29 -10.90
CA MET A 110 6.53 4.07 -11.53
C MET A 110 6.18 2.59 -11.66
N VAL A 111 7.13 1.74 -12.06
CA VAL A 111 6.86 0.32 -12.35
C VAL A 111 7.10 -0.59 -11.15
N ALA A 112 7.91 -0.19 -10.16
CA ALA A 112 8.32 -1.04 -9.05
C ALA A 112 7.17 -1.70 -8.29
N PRO A 113 6.06 -1.00 -7.94
CA PRO A 113 4.95 -1.62 -7.21
C PRO A 113 4.31 -2.79 -7.97
N VAL A 114 4.32 -2.73 -9.31
CA VAL A 114 3.72 -3.74 -10.18
C VAL A 114 4.70 -4.84 -10.54
N VAL A 115 5.98 -4.51 -10.71
CA VAL A 115 7.01 -5.45 -11.14
C VAL A 115 7.57 -6.27 -9.97
N ARG A 116 7.62 -5.71 -8.76
CA ARG A 116 8.21 -6.36 -7.59
C ARG A 116 7.70 -7.78 -7.31
N PRO A 117 6.39 -8.09 -7.38
CA PRO A 117 5.87 -9.45 -7.20
C PRO A 117 6.42 -10.44 -8.22
N TYR A 118 6.63 -10.01 -9.46
CA TYR A 118 7.16 -10.85 -10.53
C TYR A 118 8.68 -10.98 -10.47
N ALA A 119 9.38 -9.93 -10.04
CA ALA A 119 10.83 -9.96 -9.88
C ALA A 119 11.27 -10.79 -8.67
N ARG A 120 10.43 -10.87 -7.62
CA ARG A 120 10.66 -11.63 -6.39
C ARG A 120 9.40 -12.38 -5.98
N PRO A 121 9.03 -13.44 -6.73
CA PRO A 121 7.80 -14.16 -6.49
C PRO A 121 7.85 -14.94 -5.19
N VAL A 122 6.70 -14.99 -4.52
CA VAL A 122 6.43 -15.91 -3.41
C VAL A 122 6.01 -17.24 -4.00
N GLU A 123 6.63 -18.31 -3.53
CA GLU A 123 6.28 -19.69 -3.88
C GLU A 123 5.18 -20.19 -2.92
N THR A 124 3.92 -19.98 -3.27
CA THR A 124 2.81 -20.58 -2.50
C THR A 124 2.84 -22.09 -2.72
N ALA A 125 3.54 -22.80 -1.82
CA ALA A 125 3.87 -24.22 -1.97
C ALA A 125 2.66 -25.15 -1.82
N GLN A 126 1.55 -24.65 -1.28
CA GLN A 126 0.35 -25.42 -1.01
C GLN A 126 -0.74 -25.05 -2.02
N THR A 127 -1.23 -26.06 -2.75
CA THR A 127 -2.39 -25.94 -3.63
C THR A 127 -3.70 -25.76 -2.87
N GLU A 128 -3.76 -26.25 -1.62
CA GLU A 128 -4.94 -26.15 -0.76
C GLU A 128 -4.73 -25.10 0.33
N PRO A 129 -5.73 -24.24 0.58
CA PRO A 129 -5.61 -23.22 1.61
C PRO A 129 -5.67 -23.86 3.00
N LEU A 130 -4.69 -23.54 3.85
CA LEU A 130 -4.70 -23.97 5.24
C LEU A 130 -5.60 -23.03 6.05
N TRP A 131 -6.60 -23.58 6.74
CA TRP A 131 -7.53 -22.83 7.57
C TRP A 131 -7.51 -23.35 8.99
N SER A 132 -7.58 -22.44 9.96
CA SER A 132 -7.73 -22.75 11.38
C SER A 132 -8.78 -21.83 11.99
N ASP A 133 -9.88 -22.38 12.51
CA ASP A 133 -10.94 -21.64 13.20
C ASP A 133 -11.50 -20.41 12.46
N GLY A 134 -11.58 -20.50 11.14
CA GLY A 134 -12.06 -19.43 10.25
C GLY A 134 -10.99 -18.44 9.79
N VAL A 135 -9.74 -18.64 10.19
CA VAL A 135 -8.57 -17.85 9.80
C VAL A 135 -7.79 -18.58 8.71
N CYS A 136 -7.45 -17.90 7.63
CA CYS A 136 -6.54 -18.42 6.61
C CYS A 136 -5.12 -18.31 7.15
N LEU A 137 -4.43 -19.43 7.26
CA LEU A 137 -3.03 -19.46 7.68
C LEU A 137 -2.13 -19.09 6.51
N GLN A 138 -1.04 -18.38 6.79
CA GLN A 138 -0.03 -18.03 5.81
C GLN A 138 0.89 -19.22 5.54
N THR A 139 1.26 -19.41 4.27
CA THR A 139 2.24 -20.44 3.89
C THR A 139 3.68 -19.92 3.93
N GLN A 140 3.88 -18.60 3.88
CA GLN A 140 5.18 -17.96 3.99
C GLN A 140 5.13 -16.71 4.89
N ASP A 141 6.28 -16.31 5.42
CA ASP A 141 6.40 -15.09 6.26
C ASP A 141 6.01 -13.80 5.53
N SER A 142 6.03 -13.80 4.20
CA SER A 142 5.71 -12.63 3.36
C SER A 142 4.23 -12.52 2.97
N THR A 143 3.40 -13.50 3.32
CA THR A 143 2.01 -13.63 2.84
C THR A 143 0.93 -13.40 3.90
N CYS A 144 1.30 -12.84 5.06
CA CYS A 144 0.34 -12.41 6.09
C CYS A 144 -0.78 -11.50 5.51
N GLY A 145 -0.43 -10.56 4.63
CA GLY A 145 -1.38 -9.66 3.96
C GLY A 145 -2.45 -10.40 3.15
N PRO A 146 -2.09 -11.20 2.13
CA PRO A 146 -3.01 -12.06 1.39
C PRO A 146 -3.86 -12.99 2.25
N ALA A 147 -3.28 -13.60 3.28
CA ALA A 147 -3.99 -14.52 4.17
C ALA A 147 -5.01 -13.78 5.07
N ALA A 148 -4.64 -12.62 5.63
CA ALA A 148 -5.57 -11.76 6.35
C ALA A 148 -6.70 -11.25 5.42
N ALA A 149 -6.37 -10.90 4.18
CA ALA A 149 -7.37 -10.51 3.19
C ALA A 149 -8.35 -11.65 2.86
N ALA A 150 -7.85 -12.87 2.68
CA ALA A 150 -8.68 -14.06 2.48
C ALA A 150 -9.57 -14.34 3.71
N THR A 151 -9.05 -14.15 4.92
CA THR A 151 -9.79 -14.29 6.18
C THR A 151 -10.95 -13.30 6.26
N LEU A 152 -10.68 -12.00 6.02
CA LEU A 152 -11.72 -10.97 6.01
C LEU A 152 -12.79 -11.27 4.95
N LEU A 153 -12.38 -11.57 3.73
CA LEU A 153 -13.29 -11.88 2.62
C LEU A 153 -14.19 -13.09 2.97
N ARG A 154 -13.60 -14.17 3.51
CA ARG A 154 -14.36 -15.37 3.91
C ARG A 154 -15.38 -15.08 5.00
N PHE A 155 -15.05 -14.22 5.97
CA PHE A 155 -16.00 -13.79 6.99
C PHE A 155 -17.25 -13.14 6.37
N HIS A 156 -17.07 -12.39 5.28
CA HIS A 156 -18.15 -11.80 4.49
C HIS A 156 -18.72 -12.74 3.41
N HIS A 157 -18.50 -14.06 3.54
CA HIS A 157 -18.94 -15.08 2.59
C HIS A 157 -18.42 -14.90 1.15
N LEU A 158 -17.29 -14.19 1.00
CA LEU A 158 -16.58 -14.05 -0.27
C LEU A 158 -15.47 -15.08 -0.32
N TRP A 159 -15.54 -15.98 -1.30
CA TRP A 159 -14.53 -17.02 -1.44
C TRP A 159 -13.21 -16.43 -1.93
N ALA A 160 -12.17 -16.54 -1.10
CA ALA A 160 -10.80 -16.20 -1.43
C ALA A 160 -9.85 -17.10 -0.65
N THR A 161 -8.71 -17.41 -1.25
CA THR A 161 -7.60 -18.14 -0.64
C THR A 161 -6.34 -17.27 -0.65
N GLU A 162 -5.37 -17.54 0.22
CA GLU A 162 -4.05 -16.89 0.17
C GLU A 162 -3.47 -16.92 -1.26
N ALA A 163 -3.50 -18.07 -1.94
CA ALA A 163 -2.99 -18.24 -3.29
C ALA A 163 -3.67 -17.32 -4.31
N THR A 164 -5.00 -17.15 -4.23
CA THR A 164 -5.72 -16.20 -5.10
C THR A 164 -5.46 -14.74 -4.73
N MET A 165 -5.26 -14.44 -3.45
CA MET A 165 -5.03 -13.09 -2.96
C MET A 165 -3.61 -12.61 -3.22
N ASN A 166 -2.61 -13.51 -3.22
CA ASN A 166 -1.20 -13.20 -3.44
C ASN A 166 -0.95 -12.32 -4.69
N PRO A 167 -1.40 -12.69 -5.92
CA PRO A 167 -1.26 -11.82 -7.09
C PRO A 167 -2.18 -10.60 -7.07
N LEU A 168 -3.34 -10.67 -6.40
CA LEU A 168 -4.26 -9.53 -6.27
C LEU A 168 -3.75 -8.48 -5.28
N CYS A 169 -2.95 -8.88 -4.30
CA CYS A 169 -2.33 -8.00 -3.34
C CYS A 169 -0.97 -7.46 -3.80
N LEU A 170 -0.46 -7.92 -4.95
CA LEU A 170 0.89 -7.60 -5.44
C LEU A 170 1.96 -7.97 -4.39
N THR A 171 1.86 -9.18 -3.87
CA THR A 171 2.77 -9.69 -2.84
C THR A 171 4.04 -10.28 -3.46
N GLY A 172 5.19 -9.94 -2.88
CA GLY A 172 6.49 -10.53 -3.23
C GLY A 172 7.21 -11.03 -1.98
N ARG A 173 8.42 -11.60 -2.14
CA ARG A 173 9.22 -12.12 -1.01
C ARG A 173 9.53 -11.10 0.08
N ASP A 174 9.45 -9.82 -0.24
CA ASP A 174 9.68 -8.75 0.72
C ASP A 174 8.41 -8.37 1.53
N GLY A 175 7.30 -9.08 1.32
CA GLY A 175 6.00 -8.80 1.93
C GLY A 175 5.00 -8.15 0.98
N THR A 176 3.96 -7.58 1.58
CA THR A 176 2.84 -6.91 0.91
C THR A 176 2.70 -5.50 1.47
N SER A 177 2.50 -4.48 0.63
CA SER A 177 2.20 -3.13 1.12
C SER A 177 0.73 -3.01 1.56
N SER A 178 0.41 -2.05 2.44
CA SER A 178 -0.97 -1.79 2.88
C SER A 178 -1.91 -1.53 1.70
N LEU A 179 -1.48 -0.71 0.73
CA LEU A 179 -2.22 -0.45 -0.51
C LEU A 179 -2.34 -1.70 -1.40
N GLY A 180 -1.34 -2.59 -1.36
CA GLY A 180 -1.41 -3.91 -1.99
C GLY A 180 -2.55 -4.74 -1.42
N VAL A 181 -2.61 -4.89 -0.09
CA VAL A 181 -3.71 -5.59 0.60
C VAL A 181 -5.07 -4.97 0.25
N TYR A 182 -5.17 -3.64 0.32
CA TYR A 182 -6.39 -2.91 -0.06
C TYR A 182 -6.83 -3.20 -1.49
N ARG A 183 -5.90 -3.14 -2.46
CA ARG A 183 -6.17 -3.49 -3.86
C ARG A 183 -6.69 -4.91 -3.99
N GLY A 184 -6.08 -5.86 -3.26
CA GLY A 184 -6.49 -7.26 -3.28
C GLY A 184 -7.94 -7.41 -2.84
N VAL A 185 -8.26 -6.86 -1.67
CA VAL A 185 -9.62 -6.87 -1.11
C VAL A 185 -10.60 -6.17 -2.05
N TYR A 186 -10.25 -5.01 -2.61
CA TYR A 186 -11.07 -4.26 -3.56
C TYR A 186 -11.45 -5.10 -4.79
N ASN A 187 -10.47 -5.78 -5.39
CA ASN A 187 -10.71 -6.57 -6.60
C ASN A 187 -11.71 -7.72 -6.38
N VAL A 188 -11.75 -8.30 -5.19
CA VAL A 188 -12.71 -9.37 -4.85
C VAL A 188 -14.05 -8.76 -4.41
N ALA A 189 -14.03 -7.84 -3.44
CA ALA A 189 -15.22 -7.27 -2.83
C ALA A 189 -16.11 -6.48 -3.81
N ASN A 190 -15.51 -5.76 -4.76
CA ASN A 190 -16.26 -4.94 -5.71
C ASN A 190 -17.17 -5.78 -6.64
N THR A 191 -16.87 -7.07 -6.81
CA THR A 191 -17.71 -7.98 -7.62
C THR A 191 -19.03 -8.34 -6.95
N THR A 192 -19.16 -8.13 -5.64
CA THR A 192 -20.30 -8.55 -4.82
C THR A 192 -21.01 -7.37 -4.12
N GLY A 193 -20.63 -6.14 -4.47
CA GLY A 193 -21.23 -4.91 -3.93
C GLY A 193 -20.75 -4.55 -2.52
N TYR A 194 -19.68 -5.19 -2.05
CA TYR A 194 -18.91 -4.70 -0.90
C TYR A 194 -17.88 -3.68 -1.38
N GLN A 195 -17.65 -2.64 -0.59
CA GLN A 195 -16.63 -1.63 -0.82
C GLN A 195 -15.64 -1.65 0.32
N PRO A 196 -14.34 -1.91 0.08
CA PRO A 196 -13.35 -1.77 1.13
C PRO A 196 -13.14 -0.30 1.47
N ARG A 197 -13.03 -0.02 2.76
CA ARG A 197 -12.75 1.29 3.30
C ARG A 197 -11.52 1.22 4.19
N ALA A 198 -10.78 2.32 4.20
CA ALA A 198 -9.58 2.47 5.00
C ALA A 198 -9.85 3.33 6.23
N ILE A 199 -9.30 2.92 7.36
CA ILE A 199 -9.21 3.72 8.59
C ILE A 199 -7.73 4.05 8.76
N CYS A 200 -7.45 5.34 8.98
CA CYS A 200 -6.12 5.86 9.20
C CYS A 200 -6.22 6.79 10.41
N GLY A 201 -5.55 6.46 11.50
CA GLY A 201 -5.74 7.19 12.74
C GLY A 201 -5.19 6.48 13.98
N SER A 202 -5.58 6.98 15.14
CA SER A 202 -5.28 6.39 16.43
C SER A 202 -6.07 5.09 16.66
N TYR A 203 -5.61 4.29 17.61
CA TYR A 203 -6.33 3.09 18.06
C TYR A 203 -7.76 3.42 18.53
N ASP A 204 -7.92 4.51 19.29
CA ASP A 204 -9.21 4.90 19.83
C ASP A 204 -10.20 5.28 18.72
N GLU A 205 -9.75 5.96 17.66
CA GLU A 205 -10.56 6.26 16.47
C GLU A 205 -10.98 4.97 15.74
N PHE A 206 -10.09 3.99 15.64
CA PHE A 206 -10.42 2.69 15.07
C PHE A 206 -11.50 1.96 15.88
N VAL A 207 -11.36 1.87 17.20
CA VAL A 207 -12.36 1.21 18.06
C VAL A 207 -13.70 1.96 18.03
N GLN A 208 -13.68 3.28 18.10
CA GLN A 208 -14.89 4.12 18.05
C GLN A 208 -15.64 4.01 16.72
N SER A 209 -14.93 3.67 15.62
CA SER A 209 -15.58 3.46 14.33
C SER A 209 -16.56 2.28 14.33
N GLY A 210 -16.37 1.31 15.23
CA GLY A 210 -17.18 0.09 15.32
C GLY A 210 -17.12 -0.80 14.08
N GLN A 211 -16.16 -0.56 13.17
CA GLN A 211 -16.07 -1.27 11.90
C GLN A 211 -15.31 -2.58 12.08
N PHE A 212 -16.02 -3.65 12.44
CA PHE A 212 -15.50 -5.00 12.55
C PHE A 212 -16.29 -5.98 11.65
N PRO A 213 -15.64 -7.04 11.12
CA PRO A 213 -14.20 -7.31 11.19
C PRO A 213 -13.38 -6.34 10.32
N ALA A 214 -12.11 -6.14 10.69
CA ALA A 214 -11.18 -5.33 9.94
C ALA A 214 -9.80 -5.98 9.88
N ILE A 215 -9.13 -5.88 8.72
CA ILE A 215 -7.70 -6.13 8.59
C ILE A 215 -6.98 -4.99 9.29
N VAL A 216 -6.04 -5.30 10.17
CA VAL A 216 -5.28 -4.31 10.93
C VAL A 216 -3.79 -4.47 10.64
N MET A 217 -3.13 -3.35 10.34
CA MET A 217 -1.69 -3.29 10.20
C MET A 217 -1.07 -3.12 11.58
N VAL A 218 -0.26 -4.10 11.98
CA VAL A 218 0.47 -4.07 13.24
C VAL A 218 1.97 -4.07 13.02
N ARG A 219 2.72 -3.64 14.01
CA ARG A 219 4.18 -3.70 13.97
C ARG A 219 4.73 -4.26 15.28
N TYR A 220 5.48 -5.34 15.17
CA TYR A 220 6.19 -5.88 16.31
C TYR A 220 7.42 -5.02 16.63
N PRO A 221 7.69 -4.74 17.92
CA PRO A 221 8.92 -4.09 18.33
C PRO A 221 10.11 -4.92 17.86
N GLU A 222 11.10 -4.24 17.27
CA GLU A 222 12.25 -4.88 16.65
C GLU A 222 13.07 -5.63 17.71
N GLN A 223 12.91 -6.96 17.82
CA GLN A 223 13.82 -7.79 18.61
C GLN A 223 15.19 -7.79 17.94
N ARG A 224 16.12 -6.97 18.48
CA ARG A 224 17.57 -6.88 18.17
C ARG A 224 18.00 -7.50 16.82
N ARG A 225 17.57 -6.94 15.69
CA ARG A 225 18.20 -7.25 14.39
C ARG A 225 19.57 -6.58 14.29
N ASP A 226 20.53 -7.35 13.78
CA ASP A 226 21.94 -6.99 13.64
C ASP A 226 22.11 -5.69 12.84
N TRP A 227 22.96 -4.78 13.30
CA TRP A 227 23.11 -3.40 12.82
C TRP A 227 23.47 -3.30 11.33
N LYS A 228 24.06 -4.36 10.75
CA LYS A 228 24.36 -4.45 9.31
C LYS A 228 23.11 -4.53 8.44
N SER A 229 22.03 -5.15 8.94
CA SER A 229 20.73 -5.19 8.26
C SER A 229 20.03 -3.83 8.26
N LYS A 230 20.34 -2.98 9.26
CA LYS A 230 19.85 -1.61 9.33
C LYS A 230 20.46 -0.73 8.25
N LEU A 231 21.74 -0.85 7.91
CA LEU A 231 22.38 0.08 6.96
C LEU A 231 21.95 -0.15 5.49
N LEU A 232 21.70 -1.39 5.10
CA LEU A 232 21.27 -1.75 3.73
C LEU A 232 19.74 -1.82 3.58
N GLY A 233 18.99 -2.02 4.67
CA GLY A 233 17.53 -2.10 4.68
C GLY A 233 16.78 -0.79 4.97
N THR A 234 17.49 0.32 5.22
CA THR A 234 16.91 1.58 5.73
C THR A 234 16.40 2.56 4.69
N ILE A 235 16.56 2.32 3.39
CA ILE A 235 15.98 3.21 2.38
C ILE A 235 14.50 2.83 2.20
N GLY A 236 13.61 3.43 2.99
CA GLY A 236 12.16 3.37 2.80
C GLY A 236 11.36 2.55 3.82
N ARG A 237 11.98 1.66 4.61
CA ARG A 237 11.24 0.86 5.62
C ARG A 237 11.12 1.57 6.98
N ARG A 238 9.91 1.59 7.55
CA ARG A 238 9.68 1.92 8.98
C ARG A 238 10.32 0.82 9.85
N SER A 239 10.89 1.19 10.99
CA SER A 239 11.61 0.29 11.92
C SER A 239 10.66 -0.68 12.62
N GLY A 240 10.91 -1.99 12.50
CA GLY A 240 10.11 -3.11 13.05
C GLY A 240 9.56 -4.02 11.95
N GLU A 241 9.16 -5.24 12.32
CA GLU A 241 8.56 -6.20 11.39
C GLU A 241 7.06 -5.93 11.31
N GLY A 242 6.62 -5.39 10.16
CA GLY A 242 5.20 -5.17 9.90
C GLY A 242 4.49 -6.51 9.72
N HIS A 243 3.32 -6.64 10.31
CA HIS A 243 2.47 -7.82 10.22
C HIS A 243 1.01 -7.41 9.99
N VAL A 244 0.22 -8.33 9.47
CA VAL A 244 -1.17 -8.07 9.09
C VAL A 244 -2.07 -9.13 9.72
N ILE A 245 -3.04 -8.67 10.51
CA ILE A 245 -3.99 -9.52 11.24
C ILE A 245 -5.43 -9.11 10.89
N VAL A 246 -6.41 -9.90 11.31
CA VAL A 246 -7.83 -9.53 11.27
C VAL A 246 -8.34 -9.40 12.70
N VAL A 247 -8.99 -8.30 13.03
CA VAL A 247 -9.68 -8.12 14.31
C VAL A 247 -11.17 -8.29 14.05
N PHE A 248 -11.78 -9.30 14.68
CA PHE A 248 -13.21 -9.61 14.55
C PHE A 248 -14.10 -8.77 15.47
N GLY A 249 -13.51 -8.14 16.49
CA GLY A 249 -14.19 -7.29 17.46
C GLY A 249 -13.99 -7.80 18.90
N PRO A 250 -14.62 -7.14 19.88
CA PRO A 250 -14.56 -7.59 21.26
C PRO A 250 -15.36 -8.90 21.47
N ASN A 251 -14.81 -9.81 22.26
CA ASN A 251 -15.46 -11.05 22.69
C ASN A 251 -16.26 -10.83 24.00
N ALA A 252 -16.90 -11.89 24.51
CA ALA A 252 -17.72 -11.83 25.73
C ALA A 252 -16.93 -11.47 27.00
N GLU A 253 -15.61 -11.66 26.99
CA GLU A 253 -14.69 -11.39 28.10
C GLU A 253 -14.10 -9.97 28.01
N GLY A 254 -14.45 -9.20 26.99
CA GLY A 254 -13.94 -7.85 26.75
C GLY A 254 -12.54 -7.82 26.10
N GLN A 255 -11.98 -8.98 25.74
CA GLN A 255 -10.78 -9.09 24.93
C GLN A 255 -11.11 -8.96 23.44
N LEU A 256 -10.11 -8.76 22.59
CA LEU A 256 -10.28 -8.72 21.14
C LEU A 256 -10.10 -10.10 20.54
N ASP A 257 -11.08 -10.54 19.74
CA ASP A 257 -10.96 -11.74 18.93
C ASP A 257 -10.15 -11.43 17.66
N VAL A 258 -8.99 -12.09 17.53
CA VAL A 258 -7.97 -11.80 16.53
C VAL A 258 -7.68 -13.05 15.70
N GLY A 259 -7.76 -12.91 14.38
CA GLY A 259 -7.23 -13.87 13.42
C GLY A 259 -5.85 -13.46 12.95
N ASP A 260 -4.82 -14.14 13.43
CA ASP A 260 -3.44 -13.96 13.01
C ASP A 260 -3.07 -15.05 11.98
N PRO A 261 -2.71 -14.70 10.73
CA PRO A 261 -2.31 -15.68 9.73
C PRO A 261 -1.15 -16.60 10.12
N ALA A 262 -0.31 -16.22 11.08
CA ALA A 262 0.83 -17.03 11.52
C ALA A 262 0.42 -18.14 12.50
N VAL A 263 -0.62 -17.92 13.31
CA VAL A 263 -0.96 -18.82 14.44
C VAL A 263 -2.43 -19.24 14.50
N GLY A 264 -3.32 -18.59 13.75
CA GLY A 264 -4.76 -18.84 13.75
C GLY A 264 -5.53 -17.85 14.64
N ARG A 265 -6.65 -18.30 15.21
CA ARG A 265 -7.53 -17.46 16.03
C ARG A 265 -7.05 -17.40 17.47
N SER A 266 -7.06 -16.21 18.07
CA SER A 266 -6.63 -15.99 19.45
C SER A 266 -7.33 -14.78 20.06
N SER A 267 -7.34 -14.69 21.40
CA SER A 267 -7.84 -13.52 22.12
C SER A 267 -6.68 -12.64 22.55
N TRP A 268 -6.72 -11.35 22.24
CA TRP A 268 -5.70 -10.36 22.61
C TRP A 268 -6.27 -9.34 23.59
N ASP A 269 -5.45 -8.89 24.53
CA ASP A 269 -5.80 -7.75 25.36
C ASP A 269 -5.80 -6.45 24.51
N VAL A 270 -6.68 -5.52 24.88
CA VAL A 270 -6.80 -4.19 24.24
C VAL A 270 -5.45 -3.47 24.21
N GLU A 271 -4.71 -3.52 25.31
CA GLU A 271 -3.38 -2.88 25.42
C GLU A 271 -2.38 -3.48 24.45
N THR A 272 -2.41 -4.79 24.21
CA THR A 272 -1.54 -5.45 23.24
C THR A 272 -1.77 -4.92 21.83
N LEU A 273 -3.04 -4.81 21.41
CA LEU A 273 -3.31 -4.26 20.08
C LEU A 273 -2.94 -2.76 20.00
N LYS A 274 -3.19 -2.01 21.07
CA LYS A 274 -2.85 -0.58 21.14
C LYS A 274 -1.35 -0.33 21.01
N GLU A 275 -0.52 -1.16 21.62
CA GLU A 275 0.94 -1.09 21.51
C GLU A 275 1.43 -1.45 20.10
N LEU A 276 0.78 -2.40 19.43
CA LEU A 276 1.19 -2.91 18.12
C LEU A 276 0.57 -2.15 16.94
N TRP A 277 -0.43 -1.31 17.16
CA TRP A 277 -1.18 -0.58 16.12
C TRP A 277 -0.28 0.33 15.26
N ASP A 278 -0.24 0.11 13.93
CA ASP A 278 0.57 0.94 13.01
C ASP A 278 -0.21 2.12 12.40
N GLY A 279 -1.45 2.34 12.82
CA GLY A 279 -2.26 3.47 12.36
C GLY A 279 -3.22 3.18 11.22
N GLU A 280 -3.31 1.94 10.73
CA GLU A 280 -4.01 1.60 9.49
C GLU A 280 -4.88 0.34 9.63
N ALA A 281 -6.13 0.41 9.16
CA ALA A 281 -7.01 -0.75 9.04
C ALA A 281 -7.87 -0.70 7.77
N ILE A 282 -8.30 -1.88 7.30
CA ILE A 282 -9.19 -2.06 6.14
C ILE A 282 -10.41 -2.86 6.59
N TYR A 283 -11.61 -2.33 6.35
CA TYR A 283 -12.86 -3.03 6.61
C TYR A 283 -13.73 -3.07 5.35
N LEU A 284 -14.74 -3.93 5.32
CA LEU A 284 -15.71 -3.97 4.23
C LEU A 284 -17.00 -3.26 4.63
N GLN A 285 -17.44 -2.33 3.79
CA GLN A 285 -18.72 -1.65 3.90
C GLN A 285 -19.69 -2.23 2.85
N GLY A 286 -20.92 -2.56 3.23
CA GLY A 286 -21.98 -3.00 2.31
C GLY A 286 -22.30 -4.51 2.35
N GLY A 287 -22.81 -5.06 1.23
CA GLY A 287 -23.18 -6.48 1.06
C GLY A 287 -24.58 -6.72 0.47
N GLN A 288 -24.66 -7.60 -0.56
CA GLN A 288 -25.82 -7.84 -1.46
C GLN A 288 -26.37 -6.52 -2.06
N ARG A 289 -25.51 -5.84 -2.85
CA ARG A 289 -25.76 -4.56 -3.55
C ARG A 289 -26.32 -3.43 -2.64
N TYR A 290 -25.57 -3.00 -1.63
CA TYR A 290 -26.01 -1.88 -0.76
C TYR A 290 -27.43 -2.08 -0.16
N ALA A 291 -27.99 -3.30 -0.08
CA ALA A 291 -29.41 -3.55 0.19
C ALA A 291 -30.36 -2.56 -0.54
N ALA A 292 -30.31 -2.54 -1.88
CA ALA A 292 -31.03 -1.61 -2.78
C ALA A 292 -30.43 -0.19 -2.81
N ASN A 293 -30.56 0.56 -3.90
CA ASN A 293 -31.50 1.69 -3.89
C ASN A 293 -32.35 1.74 -2.61
N ALA A 294 -31.76 2.23 -1.51
CA ALA A 294 -32.40 2.50 -0.24
C ALA A 294 -33.85 2.94 -0.48
N VAL A 295 -34.81 2.16 0.04
CA VAL A 295 -36.24 2.43 -0.06
C VAL A 295 -36.50 3.88 0.42
N ASN A 296 -36.77 4.79 -0.53
CA ASN A 296 -37.19 6.20 -0.38
C ASN A 296 -36.33 7.16 0.49
N PRO A 297 -35.60 8.10 -0.13
CA PRO A 297 -35.20 9.35 0.51
C PRO A 297 -36.23 10.50 0.38
N SER A 298 -37.41 10.28 -0.24
CA SER A 298 -38.46 11.30 -0.38
C SER A 298 -39.87 10.71 -0.26
N ALA A 299 -40.31 10.57 0.98
CA ALA A 299 -41.71 10.74 1.35
C ALA A 299 -41.83 11.99 2.22
N THR A 300 -41.58 13.15 1.61
CA THR A 300 -42.12 14.49 1.92
C THR A 300 -41.77 15.42 0.76
#